data_AF-A0A7V0P2E9-F1
#
_entry.id   AF-A0A7V0P2E9-F1
#
_cell.length_a   1.000
_cell.length_b   1.000
_cell.length_c   1.000
_cell.angle_alpha   90.00
_cell.angle_beta   90.00
_cell.angle_gamma   90.00
#
_symmetry.space_group_name_H-M   'P 1'
#
loop_
_entity.id
_entity.type
_entity.pdbx_description
1 polymer ?
#
loop_
_entity_poly.entity_id
_entity_poly.type
_entity_poly.pdbx_seq_one_letter_code
_entity_poly.pdbx_strand_id
1 'polypeptide(L)'
;YRSVAVQHELKFVELPDQINLGNYKYDTFYKNAVVKVTGKKPGTFLNKKGKSCTYGITLLKNAPNTQAATAFLQYMLDPQGGLKVLKEMGQPPFIPCRVPTAEMKARLPKAMRDLVEVRE
;
A
#
# COMPACT_ATOMS: atom_id res chain seq x y z
N TYR A 1 4.74 -0.16 13.80
CA TYR A 1 4.43 -0.91 12.57
C TYR A 1 4.84 -2.36 12.74
N ARG A 2 4.03 -3.32 12.28
CA ARG A 2 4.34 -4.76 12.31
C ARG A 2 5.67 -5.08 11.60
N SER A 3 5.91 -4.47 10.44
CA SER A 3 7.12 -4.70 9.64
C SER A 3 8.41 -4.41 10.41
N VAL A 4 8.46 -3.30 11.16
CA VAL A 4 9.64 -2.94 11.98
C VAL A 4 9.87 -3.97 13.09
N ALA A 5 8.80 -4.43 13.73
CA ALA A 5 8.93 -5.47 14.77
C ALA A 5 9.47 -6.78 14.19
N VAL A 6 8.97 -7.21 13.03
CA VAL A 6 9.45 -8.42 12.33
C VAL A 6 10.90 -8.29 11.91
N GLN A 7 11.28 -7.17 11.27
CA GLN A 7 12.63 -6.93 10.76
C GLN A 7 13.70 -6.87 11.86
N HIS A 8 13.31 -6.44 13.06
CA HIS A 8 14.19 -6.33 14.23
C HIS A 8 13.97 -7.45 15.25
N GLU A 9 13.23 -8.51 14.90
CA GLU A 9 12.97 -9.67 15.76
C GLU A 9 12.37 -9.32 17.14
N LEU A 10 11.57 -8.25 17.19
CA LEU A 10 10.93 -7.77 18.40
C LEU A 10 9.65 -8.56 18.68
N LYS A 11 9.38 -8.82 19.97
CA LYS A 11 8.07 -9.29 20.41
C LYS A 11 7.05 -8.14 20.32
N PHE A 12 5.84 -8.45 19.88
CA PHE A 12 4.75 -7.47 19.78
C PHE A 12 3.39 -8.12 20.05
N VAL A 13 2.40 -7.29 20.38
CA VAL A 13 1.00 -7.70 20.53
C VAL A 13 0.25 -7.38 19.24
N GLU A 14 -0.50 -8.35 18.72
CA GLU A 14 -1.42 -8.10 17.61
C GLU A 14 -2.65 -7.34 18.11
N LEU A 15 -2.85 -6.16 17.55
CA LEU A 15 -4.03 -5.35 17.82
C LEU A 15 -5.15 -5.73 16.84
N PRO A 16 -6.43 -5.68 17.26
CA PRO A 16 -7.55 -6.02 16.39
C PRO A 16 -7.66 -5.04 15.20
N ASP A 17 -8.19 -5.54 14.08
CA ASP A 17 -8.33 -4.79 12.84
C ASP A 17 -9.10 -3.47 13.00
N GLN A 18 -10.02 -3.39 13.94
CA GLN A 18 -10.79 -2.20 14.27
C GLN A 18 -9.91 -1.01 14.67
N ILE A 19 -8.69 -1.23 15.19
CA ILE A 19 -7.83 -0.16 15.72
C ILE A 19 -6.41 -0.16 15.15
N ASN A 20 -5.96 -1.25 14.53
CA ASN A 20 -4.57 -1.41 14.10
C ASN A 20 -4.20 -0.66 12.80
N LEU A 21 -5.18 -0.06 12.12
CA LEU A 21 -5.05 0.62 10.82
C LEU A 21 -4.54 -0.28 9.68
N GLY A 22 -4.63 -1.61 9.82
CA GLY A 22 -4.14 -2.59 8.85
C GLY A 22 -5.17 -3.05 7.83
N ASN A 23 -6.46 -2.75 8.03
CA ASN A 23 -7.54 -3.30 7.23
C ASN A 23 -8.46 -2.21 6.66
N TYR A 24 -8.35 -1.98 5.35
CA TYR A 24 -9.10 -0.95 4.62
C TYR A 24 -10.63 -1.04 4.77
N LYS A 25 -11.19 -2.22 5.10
CA LYS A 25 -12.63 -2.38 5.36
C LYS A 25 -13.09 -1.55 6.57
N TYR A 26 -12.18 -1.18 7.46
CA TYR A 26 -12.45 -0.33 8.62
C TYR A 26 -12.13 1.15 8.37
N ASP A 27 -11.82 1.59 7.14
CA ASP A 27 -11.54 3.02 6.85
C ASP A 27 -12.69 3.95 7.30
N THR A 28 -13.94 3.49 7.20
CA THR A 28 -15.11 4.23 7.71
C THR A 28 -15.10 4.38 9.23
N PHE A 29 -14.53 3.44 9.96
CA PHE A 29 -14.35 3.53 11.41
C PHE A 29 -13.09 4.34 11.76
N TYR A 30 -11.96 4.07 11.10
CA TYR A 30 -10.69 4.75 11.35
C TYR A 30 -10.80 6.28 11.21
N LYS A 31 -11.59 6.78 10.27
CA LYS A 31 -11.77 8.23 10.03
C LYS A 31 -12.40 8.99 11.21
N ASN A 32 -12.96 8.29 12.21
CA ASN A 32 -13.49 8.88 13.43
C ASN A 32 -12.37 9.40 14.35
N ALA A 33 -11.18 8.81 14.29
CA ALA A 33 -10.01 9.33 14.99
C ALA A 33 -9.39 10.49 14.19
N VAL A 34 -9.23 11.65 14.84
CA VAL A 34 -8.68 12.85 14.21
C VAL A 34 -7.57 13.42 15.07
N VAL A 35 -6.41 13.63 14.47
CA VAL A 35 -5.25 14.25 15.10
C VAL A 35 -4.99 15.61 14.45
N LYS A 36 -4.92 16.66 15.27
CA LYS A 36 -4.52 18.00 14.82
C LYS A 36 -2.99 18.06 14.79
N VAL A 37 -2.42 18.28 13.61
CA VAL A 37 -0.96 18.40 13.43
C VAL A 37 -0.61 19.77 12.86
N THR A 38 0.64 20.18 13.00
CA THR A 38 1.15 21.44 12.46
C THR A 38 1.05 21.46 10.93
N GLY A 39 0.66 22.62 10.40
CA GLY A 39 0.57 22.87 8.97
C GLY A 39 1.89 23.36 8.37
N LYS A 40 1.85 23.74 7.10
CA LYS A 40 3.05 24.15 6.33
C LYS A 40 3.67 25.46 6.81
N LYS A 41 2.94 26.27 7.57
CA LYS A 41 3.39 27.57 8.10
C LYS A 41 3.28 27.58 9.63
N PRO A 42 4.14 28.32 10.34
CA PRO A 42 3.98 28.55 11.78
C PRO A 42 2.57 29.01 12.11
N GLY A 43 2.00 28.47 13.20
CA GLY A 43 0.63 28.79 13.64
C GLY A 43 -0.49 28.15 12.82
N THR A 44 -0.20 27.47 11.70
CA THR A 44 -1.22 26.73 10.93
C THR A 44 -1.35 25.29 11.41
N PHE A 45 -2.53 24.72 11.25
CA PHE A 45 -2.83 23.34 11.63
C PHE A 45 -3.63 22.64 10.55
N LEU A 46 -3.53 21.32 10.52
CA LEU A 46 -4.37 20.46 9.69
C LEU A 46 -4.84 19.26 10.49
N ASN A 47 -6.04 18.78 10.17
CA ASN A 47 -6.60 17.57 10.77
C ASN A 47 -6.22 16.37 9.92
N LYS A 48 -5.51 15.40 10.52
CA LYS A 48 -5.29 14.08 9.94
C LYS A 48 -6.36 13.13 10.47
N LYS A 49 -7.14 12.54 9.56
CA LYS A 49 -8.10 11.49 9.89
C LYS A 49 -7.42 10.13 9.77
N GLY A 50 -7.79 9.17 10.62
CA GLY A 50 -7.34 7.79 10.50
C GLY A 50 -7.77 7.16 9.17
N LYS A 51 -6.89 6.32 8.62
CA LYS A 51 -7.11 5.51 7.42
C LYS A 51 -6.18 4.30 7.48
N SER A 52 -6.51 3.22 6.79
CA SER A 52 -5.63 2.08 6.60
C SER A 52 -4.27 2.47 6.03
N CYS A 53 -3.22 1.85 6.56
CA CYS A 53 -1.85 1.93 6.07
C CYS A 53 -1.65 1.02 4.85
N THR A 54 -2.19 1.45 3.71
CA THR A 54 -2.08 0.73 2.43
C THR A 54 -1.02 1.36 1.53
N TYR A 55 -0.07 0.56 1.03
CA TYR A 55 0.92 1.01 0.07
C TYR A 55 0.40 0.96 -1.37
N GLY A 56 0.70 1.99 -2.15
CA GLY A 56 0.42 2.05 -3.58
C GLY A 56 1.71 2.32 -4.37
N ILE A 57 1.78 1.80 -5.58
CA ILE A 57 2.89 2.00 -6.50
C ILE A 57 2.34 2.34 -7.89
N THR A 58 3.10 3.09 -8.70
CA THR A 58 2.69 3.47 -10.06
C THR A 58 3.87 3.45 -11.02
N LEU A 59 3.58 3.20 -12.30
CA LEU A 59 4.45 3.53 -13.41
C LEU A 59 4.24 5.01 -13.78
N LEU A 60 5.32 5.80 -13.85
CA LEU A 60 5.23 7.19 -14.30
C LEU A 60 4.97 7.25 -15.81
N LYS A 61 4.16 8.22 -16.25
CA LYS A 61 3.85 8.41 -17.68
C LYS A 61 5.09 8.72 -18.52
N ASN A 62 6.05 9.43 -17.92
CA ASN A 62 7.31 9.87 -18.53
C ASN A 62 8.52 9.27 -17.79
N ALA A 63 8.44 7.99 -17.42
CA ALA A 63 9.57 7.31 -16.77
C ALA A 63 10.79 7.33 -17.71
N PRO A 64 11.96 7.86 -17.26
CA PRO A 64 13.14 7.99 -18.11
C PRO A 64 13.67 6.64 -18.61
N ASN A 65 13.40 5.57 -17.85
CA ASN A 65 13.64 4.20 -18.26
C ASN A 65 12.39 3.35 -18.04
N THR A 66 11.44 3.45 -18.98
CA THR A 66 10.15 2.74 -18.90
C THR A 66 10.33 1.21 -18.93
N GLN A 67 11.34 0.71 -19.64
CA GLN A 67 11.62 -0.72 -19.72
C GLN A 67 12.02 -1.30 -18.36
N ALA A 68 13.01 -0.68 -17.69
CA ALA A 68 13.44 -1.12 -16.37
C ALA A 68 12.34 -0.94 -15.31
N ALA A 69 11.58 0.16 -15.37
CA ALA A 69 10.45 0.38 -14.47
C ALA A 69 9.36 -0.69 -14.63
N THR A 70 9.07 -1.10 -15.87
CA THR A 70 8.11 -2.17 -16.15
C THR A 70 8.62 -3.52 -15.62
N ALA A 71 9.88 -3.86 -15.90
CA ALA A 71 10.50 -5.09 -15.40
C ALA A 71 10.51 -5.17 -13.87
N PHE A 72 10.85 -4.07 -13.21
CA PHE A 72 10.79 -3.96 -11.75
C PHE A 72 9.37 -4.18 -11.22
N LEU A 73 8.36 -3.54 -11.83
CA LEU A 73 6.98 -3.70 -11.38
C LEU A 73 6.46 -5.12 -11.61
N GLN A 74 6.85 -5.79 -12.70
CA GLN A 74 6.50 -7.19 -12.91
C GLN A 74 7.06 -8.09 -11.80
N TYR A 75 8.34 -7.91 -11.45
CA TYR A 75 8.94 -8.63 -10.33
C TYR A 75 8.27 -8.27 -8.99
N MET A 76 8.02 -6.98 -8.75
CA MET A 76 7.43 -6.49 -7.51
C MET A 76 6.04 -7.08 -7.26
N LEU A 77 5.21 -7.17 -8.32
CA LEU A 77 3.83 -7.70 -8.25
C LEU A 77 3.74 -9.23 -8.36
N ASP A 78 4.84 -9.92 -8.62
CA ASP A 78 4.88 -11.39 -8.68
C ASP A 78 4.70 -11.99 -7.27
N PRO A 79 3.71 -12.89 -7.06
CA PRO A 79 3.53 -13.61 -5.80
C PRO A 79 4.76 -14.36 -5.30
N GLN A 80 5.61 -14.86 -6.20
CA GLN A 80 6.85 -15.58 -5.88
C GLN A 80 8.09 -14.67 -5.87
N GLY A 81 7.95 -13.43 -6.36
CA GLY A 81 8.99 -12.41 -6.40
C GLY A 81 8.85 -11.40 -5.25
N GLY A 82 8.64 -10.13 -5.60
CA GLY A 82 8.62 -9.03 -4.65
C GLY A 82 7.54 -9.16 -3.57
N LEU A 83 6.35 -9.71 -3.88
CA LEU A 83 5.30 -9.87 -2.89
C LEU A 83 5.68 -10.89 -1.80
N LYS A 84 6.46 -11.93 -2.14
CA LYS A 84 7.02 -12.86 -1.15
C LYS A 84 7.94 -12.12 -0.17
N VAL A 85 8.85 -11.29 -0.69
CA VAL A 85 9.77 -10.48 0.13
C VAL A 85 8.99 -9.56 1.08
N LEU A 86 7.95 -8.88 0.61
CA LEU A 86 7.12 -8.02 1.47
C LEU A 86 6.48 -8.81 2.62
N LYS A 87 5.91 -9.98 2.31
CA LYS A 87 5.28 -10.84 3.31
C LYS A 87 6.28 -11.27 4.39
N GLU A 88 7.47 -11.71 3.99
CA GLU A 88 8.56 -12.11 4.88
C GLU A 88 9.05 -10.94 5.75
N MET A 89 9.07 -9.72 5.19
CA MET A 89 9.44 -8.49 5.90
C MET A 89 8.30 -7.90 6.75
N GLY A 90 7.26 -8.68 7.04
CA GLY A 90 6.17 -8.29 7.92
C GLY A 90 5.14 -7.34 7.30
N GLN A 91 5.14 -7.18 5.97
CA GLN A 91 4.19 -6.38 5.19
C GLN A 91 3.29 -7.29 4.34
N PRO A 92 2.11 -7.69 4.83
CA PRO A 92 1.22 -8.58 4.07
C PRO A 92 0.75 -7.91 2.76
N PRO A 93 1.08 -8.46 1.59
CA PRO A 93 0.64 -7.89 0.32
C PRO A 93 -0.79 -8.30 -0.04
N PHE A 94 -1.41 -7.56 -0.95
CA PHE A 94 -2.58 -8.05 -1.70
C PHE A 94 -2.10 -8.98 -2.82
N ILE A 95 -2.62 -10.21 -2.85
CA ILE A 95 -2.30 -11.20 -3.88
C ILE A 95 -3.63 -11.68 -4.51
N PRO A 96 -3.91 -11.35 -5.78
CA PRO A 96 -3.16 -10.40 -6.62
C PRO A 96 -3.25 -8.95 -6.12
N CYS A 97 -2.37 -8.09 -6.60
CA CYS A 97 -2.45 -6.65 -6.32
C CYS A 97 -3.71 -6.05 -6.95
N ARG A 98 -4.11 -4.87 -6.48
CA ARG A 98 -5.42 -4.30 -6.79
C ARG A 98 -5.30 -3.01 -7.58
N VAL A 99 -6.22 -2.85 -8.53
CA VAL A 99 -6.53 -1.58 -9.17
C VAL A 99 -8.01 -1.26 -8.97
N PRO A 100 -8.40 0.01 -8.81
CA PRO A 100 -9.77 0.38 -8.46
C PRO A 100 -10.77 0.14 -9.58
N THR A 101 -10.36 0.23 -10.86
CA THR A 101 -11.30 0.15 -11.99
C THR A 101 -10.76 -0.64 -13.17
N ALA A 102 -11.68 -1.13 -14.02
CA ALA A 102 -11.35 -1.84 -15.25
C ALA A 102 -10.60 -0.94 -16.24
N GLU A 103 -10.91 0.36 -16.29
CA GLU A 103 -10.22 1.34 -17.13
C GLU A 103 -8.77 1.52 -16.66
N MET A 104 -8.53 1.54 -15.34
CA MET A 104 -7.16 1.58 -14.82
C MET A 104 -6.39 0.31 -15.19
N LYS A 105 -7.02 -0.86 -15.06
CA LYS A 105 -6.43 -2.13 -15.47
C LYS A 105 -6.06 -2.12 -16.96
N ALA A 106 -6.94 -1.62 -17.83
CA ALA A 106 -6.70 -1.54 -19.27
C ALA A 106 -5.53 -0.60 -19.64
N ARG A 107 -5.29 0.45 -18.84
CA ARG A 107 -4.18 1.39 -19.02
C ARG A 107 -2.82 0.82 -18.62
N LEU A 108 -2.76 -0.28 -17.88
CA LEU A 108 -1.50 -0.93 -17.56
C LEU A 108 -0.87 -1.59 -18.79
N PRO A 109 0.48 -1.68 -18.86
CA PRO A 109 1.15 -2.52 -19.85
C PRO A 109 0.59 -3.94 -19.84
N LYS A 110 0.46 -4.56 -21.02
CA LYS A 110 -0.14 -5.90 -21.18
C LYS A 110 0.45 -6.91 -20.20
N ALA A 111 1.77 -6.87 -20.03
CA ALA A 111 2.52 -7.79 -19.19
C ALA A 111 2.29 -7.65 -17.67
N MET A 112 1.50 -6.66 -17.24
CA MET A 112 1.11 -6.43 -15.85
C MET A 112 -0.38 -6.67 -15.58
N ARG A 113 -1.21 -6.79 -16.62
CA ARG A 113 -2.67 -6.90 -16.45
C ARG A 113 -3.07 -8.18 -15.72
N ASP A 114 -2.34 -9.26 -15.93
CA ASP A 114 -2.64 -10.55 -15.28
C ASP A 114 -2.09 -10.62 -13.85
N LEU A 115 -1.27 -9.65 -13.43
CA LEU A 115 -0.72 -9.55 -12.08
C LEU A 115 -1.62 -8.78 -11.11
N VAL A 116 -2.74 -8.23 -11.60
CA VAL A 116 -3.68 -7.42 -10.80
C VAL A 116 -5.13 -7.81 -10.99
N GLU A 117 -5.95 -7.63 -9.96
CA GLU A 117 -7.41 -7.71 -9.99
C GLU A 117 -8.05 -6.32 -9.89
N VAL A 118 -9.29 -6.19 -10.37
CA VAL A 118 -10.11 -5.00 -10.14
C VAL A 118 -10.82 -5.16 -8.79
N ARG A 119 -10.56 -4.24 -7.87
CA ARG A 119 -11.16 -4.18 -6.52
C ARG A 119 -11.22 -2.74 -6.05
N GLU A 120 -12.41 -2.32 -5.61
CA GLU A 120 -12.62 -1.05 -4.91
C GLU A 120 -12.13 -1.07 -3.46
#